data_AF-A0A1F4DZM2-F1
#
_entry.id   AF-A0A1F4DZM2-F1
#
_cell.length_a   1.000
_cell.length_b   1.000
_cell.length_c   1.000
_cell.angle_alpha   90.00
_cell.angle_beta   90.00
_cell.angle_gamma   90.00
#
_symmetry.space_group_name_H-M   'P 1'
#
loop_
_entity.id
_entity.type
_entity.pdbx_description
1 polymer ?
#
loop_
_entity_poly.entity_id
_entity_poly.type
_entity_poly.pdbx_seq_one_letter_code
_entity_poly.pdbx_strand_id
1 'polypeptide(L)'
;MRSILTGYRRDGSLSRPQIGRIMETVESALAGCEHLVPSNRVFELAGKSRLSAYDCEFIALASVLAVPLVTADKAVLRAFPEQARTMESFLAD
;
A
#
# COMPACT_ATOMS: atom_id res chain seq x y z
N MET A 1 1.12 -6.17 3.16
CA MET A 1 2.09 -7.00 3.93
C MET A 1 1.65 -8.45 4.12
N ARG A 2 0.50 -8.70 4.77
CA ARG A 2 0.07 -10.08 5.15
C ARG A 2 -0.03 -11.05 3.98
N SER A 3 -0.55 -10.61 2.82
CA SER A 3 -0.62 -11.43 1.60
C SER A 3 0.76 -11.83 1.08
N ILE A 4 1.72 -10.90 1.09
CA ILE A 4 3.10 -11.11 0.63
C ILE A 4 3.82 -12.11 1.56
N LEU A 5 3.78 -11.86 2.87
CA LEU A 5 4.37 -12.74 3.88
C LEU A 5 3.76 -14.14 3.86
N THR A 6 2.47 -14.26 3.57
CA THR A 6 1.81 -15.56 3.37
C THR A 6 2.34 -16.28 2.13
N GLY A 7 2.64 -15.55 1.06
CA GLY A 7 3.30 -16.07 -0.15
C GLY A 7 4.65 -16.71 0.19
N TYR A 8 5.55 -15.94 0.81
CA TYR A 8 6.88 -16.43 1.22
C TYR A 8 6.84 -17.60 2.22
N ARG A 9 5.79 -17.68 3.02
CA ARG A 9 5.58 -18.85 3.89
C ARG A 9 5.18 -20.09 3.08
N ARG A 10 4.34 -19.93 2.05
CA ARG A 10 3.84 -21.04 1.22
C ARG A 10 4.90 -21.60 0.29
N ASP A 11 5.77 -20.74 -0.26
CA ASP A 11 6.88 -21.15 -1.12
C ASP A 11 8.12 -21.65 -0.35
N GLY A 12 8.13 -21.51 0.98
CA GLY A 12 9.19 -21.99 1.86
C GLY A 12 10.37 -21.02 2.03
N SER A 13 10.34 -19.83 1.41
CA SER A 13 11.41 -18.83 1.52
C SER A 13 11.54 -18.23 2.92
N LEU A 14 10.46 -18.20 3.71
CA LEU A 14 10.46 -17.70 5.08
C LEU A 14 9.79 -18.68 6.06
N SER A 15 10.49 -18.95 7.17
CA SER A 15 9.95 -19.73 8.29
C SER A 15 8.91 -18.96 9.10
N ARG A 16 8.04 -19.66 9.81
CA ARG A 16 7.02 -19.03 10.69
C ARG A 16 7.63 -18.03 11.70
N PRO A 17 8.76 -18.31 12.37
CA PRO A 17 9.40 -17.31 13.24
C PRO A 17 9.90 -16.07 12.49
N GLN A 18 10.40 -16.21 11.26
CA GLN A 18 10.80 -15.05 10.45
C GLN A 18 9.60 -14.20 10.07
N ILE A 19 8.49 -14.82 9.66
CA ILE A 19 7.24 -14.13 9.35
C ILE A 19 6.75 -13.33 10.57
N GLY A 20 6.76 -13.94 11.76
CA GLY A 20 6.35 -13.29 13.01
C GLY A 20 7.17 -12.02 13.29
N ARG A 21 8.50 -12.15 13.30
CA ARG A 21 9.40 -11.00 13.54
C ARG A 21 9.22 -9.87 12.53
N ILE A 22 9.05 -10.21 11.24
CA ILE A 22 8.83 -9.17 10.21
C ILE A 22 7.50 -8.45 10.46
N MET A 23 6.43 -9.18 10.79
CA MET A 23 5.13 -8.56 11.04
C MET A 23 5.14 -7.72 12.31
N GLU A 24 5.82 -8.13 13.38
CA GLU A 24 6.00 -7.33 14.60
C GLU A 24 6.68 -5.99 14.31
N THR A 25 7.73 -5.97 13.48
CA THR A 25 8.38 -4.72 13.04
C THR A 25 7.42 -3.82 12.27
N VAL A 26 6.61 -4.40 11.36
CA VAL A 26 5.63 -3.62 10.59
C VAL A 26 4.53 -3.06 11.48
N GLU A 27 3.98 -3.86 12.38
CA GLU A 27 2.92 -3.42 13.29
C GLU A 27 3.43 -2.33 14.24
N SER A 28 4.66 -2.46 14.75
CA SER A 28 5.28 -1.42 15.58
C SER A 28 5.53 -0.13 14.81
N ALA A 29 5.95 -0.21 13.54
CA ALA A 29 6.20 0.97 12.70
C ALA A 29 4.91 1.70 12.29
N LEU A 30 3.78 0.99 12.25
CA LEU A 30 2.48 1.55 11.86
C LEU A 30 1.59 1.92 13.05
N ALA A 31 1.99 1.59 14.28
CA ALA A 31 1.21 1.87 15.48
C ALA A 31 0.98 3.38 15.63
N GLY A 32 -0.28 3.80 15.72
CA GLY A 32 -0.67 5.20 15.81
C GLY A 32 -0.73 5.93 14.46
N CYS A 33 -0.44 5.25 13.35
CA CYS A 33 -0.56 5.76 11.98
C CYS A 33 -1.83 5.22 11.29
N GLU A 34 -2.85 4.84 12.06
CA GLU A 34 -4.16 4.46 11.52
C GLU A 34 -4.97 5.70 11.11
N HIS A 35 -5.57 5.64 9.93
CA HIS A 35 -6.35 6.74 9.40
C HIS A 35 -7.66 6.25 8.80
N LEU A 36 -8.73 7.02 9.02
CA LEU A 36 -10.01 6.74 8.40
C LEU A 36 -9.97 7.10 6.92
N VAL A 37 -10.30 6.13 6.07
CA VAL A 37 -10.41 6.34 4.63
C VAL A 37 -11.88 6.43 4.24
N PRO A 38 -12.34 7.54 3.62
CA PRO A 38 -13.74 7.68 3.21
C PRO A 38 -14.11 6.69 2.10
N SER A 39 -15.09 5.80 2.35
CA SER A 39 -15.47 4.76 1.38
C SER A 39 -16.02 5.33 0.07
N ASN A 40 -16.73 6.46 0.12
CA ASN A 40 -17.19 7.16 -1.09
C ASN A 40 -16.02 7.55 -2.00
N ARG A 41 -14.90 8.01 -1.43
CA ARG A 41 -13.69 8.35 -2.19
C ARG A 41 -13.07 7.11 -2.83
N VAL A 42 -13.02 6.00 -2.10
CA VAL A 42 -12.52 4.71 -2.63
C VAL A 42 -13.36 4.24 -3.81
N PHE A 43 -14.69 4.26 -3.70
CA PHE A 43 -15.58 3.85 -4.79
C PHE A 43 -15.50 4.77 -6.00
N GLU A 44 -15.34 6.07 -5.80
CA GLU A 44 -15.11 7.02 -6.89
C GLU A 44 -13.82 6.70 -7.67
N LEU A 45 -12.72 6.46 -6.95
CA LEU A 45 -11.41 6.11 -7.54
C LEU A 45 -11.45 4.75 -8.25
N ALA A 46 -12.13 3.77 -7.65
CA ALA A 46 -12.30 2.45 -8.24
C ALA A 46 -13.15 2.52 -9.52
N GLY A 47 -14.21 3.33 -9.55
CA GLY A 47 -15.03 3.53 -10.75
C GLY A 47 -14.30 4.24 -11.91
N LYS A 48 -13.23 4.99 -11.61
CA LYS A 48 -12.40 5.70 -12.60
C LYS A 48 -11.21 4.89 -13.10
N SER A 49 -10.97 3.70 -12.56
CA SER A 49 -9.80 2.89 -12.89
C SER A 49 -10.15 1.40 -13.02
N ARG A 50 -9.16 0.56 -13.35
CA ARG A 50 -9.30 -0.91 -13.28
C ARG A 50 -8.71 -1.51 -12.00
N LEU A 51 -8.37 -0.65 -11.04
CA LEU A 51 -7.76 -1.08 -9.79
C LEU A 51 -8.80 -1.70 -8.87
N SER A 52 -8.33 -2.53 -7.94
CA SER A 52 -9.20 -3.03 -6.88
C SER A 52 -9.55 -1.91 -5.89
N ALA A 53 -10.66 -2.07 -5.16
CA ALA A 53 -11.00 -1.16 -4.06
C ALA A 53 -9.86 -1.05 -3.03
N TYR A 54 -9.14 -2.15 -2.78
CA TYR A 54 -7.97 -2.19 -1.90
C TYR A 54 -6.84 -1.29 -2.41
N ASP A 55 -6.53 -1.31 -3.70
CA ASP A 55 -5.49 -0.43 -4.25
C ASP A 55 -5.95 1.04 -4.18
N CYS A 56 -7.24 1.30 -4.38
CA CYS A 56 -7.83 2.63 -4.27
C CYS A 56 -7.88 3.16 -2.83
N GLU A 57 -7.90 2.30 -1.81
CA GLU A 57 -7.81 2.74 -0.40
C GLU A 57 -6.50 3.50 -0.13
N PHE A 58 -5.38 3.03 -0.67
CA PHE A 58 -4.08 3.71 -0.50
C PHE A 58 -4.01 5.05 -1.23
N ILE A 59 -4.62 5.14 -2.41
CA ILE A 59 -4.73 6.42 -3.16
C ILE A 59 -5.64 7.40 -2.42
N ALA A 60 -6.78 6.93 -1.92
CA ALA A 60 -7.68 7.74 -1.11
C ALA A 60 -7.01 8.24 0.16
N LEU A 61 -6.28 7.37 0.87
CA LEU A 61 -5.54 7.74 2.07
C LEU A 61 -4.46 8.78 1.79
N ALA A 62 -3.66 8.58 0.73
CA ALA A 62 -2.65 9.54 0.30
C ALA A 62 -3.27 10.92 0.02
N SER A 63 -4.47 10.95 -0.57
CA SER A 63 -5.22 12.18 -0.80
C SER A 63 -5.66 12.85 0.52
N VAL A 64 -6.15 12.07 1.49
CA VAL A 64 -6.57 12.58 2.82
C VAL A 64 -5.40 13.19 3.58
N LEU A 65 -4.23 12.57 3.49
CA LEU A 65 -3.00 13.03 4.14
C LEU A 65 -2.27 14.13 3.36
N ALA A 66 -2.72 14.45 2.15
CA ALA A 66 -2.06 15.38 1.23
C ALA A 66 -0.58 15.03 0.95
N VAL A 67 -0.28 13.74 0.79
CA VAL A 67 1.07 13.22 0.48
C VAL A 67 1.02 12.31 -0.76
N PRO A 68 2.13 12.14 -1.50
CA PRO A 68 2.19 11.16 -2.57
C PRO A 68 2.16 9.73 -2.03
N LEU A 69 1.52 8.82 -2.77
CA LEU A 69 1.64 7.39 -2.53
C LEU A 69 2.94 6.88 -3.14
N VAL A 70 3.86 6.40 -2.32
CA VAL A 70 5.06 5.70 -2.80
C VAL A 70 4.74 4.22 -2.97
N THR A 71 4.87 3.69 -4.19
CA THR A 71 4.54 2.29 -4.47
C THR A 71 5.36 1.71 -5.62
N ALA A 72 5.59 0.39 -5.57
CA ALA A 72 6.18 -0.37 -6.67
C ALA A 72 5.11 -0.96 -7.63
N ASP A 73 3.83 -0.78 -7.32
CA ASP A 73 2.74 -1.31 -8.14
C ASP A 73 2.57 -0.50 -9.44
N LYS A 74 2.92 -1.14 -10.56
CA LYS A 74 2.87 -0.51 -11.89
C LYS A 74 1.45 -0.17 -12.36
N ALA A 75 0.43 -0.89 -11.89
CA ALA A 75 -0.95 -0.59 -12.24
C ALA A 75 -1.40 0.69 -11.52
N VAL A 76 -1.05 0.82 -10.24
CA VAL A 76 -1.32 2.03 -9.44
C VAL A 76 -0.61 3.25 -10.02
N LEU A 77 0.70 3.13 -10.30
CA LEU A 77 1.51 4.21 -10.89
C LEU A 77 0.96 4.69 -12.23
N ARG A 78 0.46 3.76 -13.07
CA ARG A 78 -0.14 4.11 -14.36
C ARG A 78 -1.51 4.75 -14.23
N ALA A 79 -2.32 4.28 -13.28
CA ALA A 79 -3.68 4.77 -13.09
C ALA A 79 -3.72 6.15 -12.41
N PHE A 80 -2.75 6.44 -11.52
CA PHE A 80 -2.71 7.67 -10.72
C PHE A 80 -1.33 8.32 -10.72
N PRO A 81 -0.76 8.71 -11.88
CA PRO A 81 0.61 9.22 -11.99
C PRO A 81 0.84 10.55 -11.27
N GLU A 82 -0.21 11.33 -11.02
CA GLU A 82 -0.12 12.59 -10.25
C GLU A 82 -0.11 12.37 -8.74
N GLN A 83 -0.66 11.24 -8.26
CA GLN A 83 -0.79 10.93 -6.84
C GLN A 83 0.20 9.85 -6.37
N ALA A 84 0.75 9.05 -7.29
CA ALA A 84 1.62 7.93 -6.99
C ALA A 84 2.98 8.05 -7.68
N ARG A 85 4.05 7.66 -6.98
CA ARG A 85 5.42 7.67 -7.51
C ARG A 85 6.24 6.47 -7.05
N THR A 86 7.33 6.19 -7.75
CA THR A 86 8.24 5.10 -7.38
C THR A 86 9.12 5.50 -6.19
N MET A 87 9.73 4.50 -5.55
CA MET A 87 10.69 4.74 -4.47
C MET A 87 11.89 5.56 -4.97
N GLU A 88 12.39 5.29 -6.17
CA GLU A 88 13.54 5.99 -6.76
C GLU A 88 13.21 7.47 -6.98
N SER A 89 12.02 7.76 -7.53
CA SER A 89 11.55 9.15 -7.67
C SER A 89 11.32 9.81 -6.31
N PHE A 90 10.90 9.07 -5.29
CA PHE A 90 10.70 9.64 -3.96
C PHE A 90 12.00 10.05 -3.28
N LEU A 91 13.08 9.29 -3.48
CA LEU A 91 14.39 9.55 -2.88
C LEU A 91 15.22 10.60 -3.62
N ALA A 92 14.84 10.95 -4.85
CA ALA A 92 15.53 11.96 -5.66
C ALA A 92 15.04 13.39 -5.43
N ASP A 93 13.93 13.55 -4.70
CA ASP A 93 13.34 14.84 -4.26
C ASP A 93 13.87 15.24 -2.88
#